data_AF-A0A0S7ZW73-F1
#
_entry.id   AF-A0A0S7ZW73-F1
#
_cell.length_a   1.000
_cell.length_b   1.000
_cell.length_c   1.000
_cell.angle_alpha   90.00
_cell.angle_beta   90.00
_cell.angle_gamma   90.00
#
_symmetry.space_group_name_H-M   'P 1'
#
loop_
_entity.id
_entity.type
_entity.pdbx_description
1 polymer ?
#
loop_
_entity_poly.entity_id
_entity_poly.type
_entity_poly.pdbx_seq_one_letter_code
_entity_poly.pdbx_strand_id
1 'polypeptide(L)'
;LEGEHGWEFVEAKDREEFVQYFRRTIADRTQMFANAVALGVPVIHGTDAIADLWDGVLAKEFEVRQAAGQNETDLIRSATTRSAEALLLSDRGDLKAGFLADIIAVDGNPLEDIAALAGFRTEG
;
A
#
# COMPACT_ATOMS: atom_id res chain seq x y z
N LEU A 1 -19.08 34.91 15.93
CA LEU A 1 -18.95 34.57 14.50
C LEU A 1 -18.69 33.09 14.45
N GLU A 2 -19.78 32.34 14.29
CA GLU A 2 -19.82 30.88 14.13
C GLU A 2 -19.12 30.48 12.83
N GLY A 3 -18.55 29.28 12.84
CA GLY A 3 -17.87 28.65 11.73
C GLY A 3 -17.37 27.28 12.15
N GLU A 4 -18.28 26.44 12.63
CA GLU A 4 -18.04 25.03 12.96
C GLU A 4 -17.68 24.27 11.68
N HIS A 5 -16.40 24.08 11.42
CA HIS A 5 -15.94 22.98 10.55
C HIS A 5 -15.71 21.75 11.43
N GLY A 6 -16.82 21.24 11.97
CA GLY A 6 -16.87 19.91 12.57
C GLY A 6 -16.60 18.90 11.47
N TRP A 7 -15.44 18.25 11.55
CA TRP A 7 -15.25 16.95 10.92
C TRP A 7 -16.13 15.98 11.71
N GLU A 8 -17.42 15.96 11.39
CA GLU A 8 -18.25 14.80 11.71
C GLU A 8 -17.56 13.65 11.00
N PHE A 9 -16.84 12.83 11.78
CA PHE A 9 -16.61 11.45 11.39
C PHE A 9 -17.98 10.96 10.96
N VAL A 10 -18.17 10.77 9.66
CA VAL A 10 -19.34 10.10 9.13
C VAL A 10 -19.25 8.71 9.75
N GLU A 11 -19.85 8.56 10.93
CA GLU A 11 -20.10 7.27 11.56
C GLU A 11 -20.59 6.40 10.43
N ALA A 12 -19.81 5.37 10.13
CA ALA A 12 -19.92 4.55 8.93
C ALA A 12 -21.39 4.45 8.51
N LYS A 13 -21.77 5.25 7.50
CA LYS A 13 -23.06 5.12 6.84
C LYS A 13 -23.16 3.65 6.47
N ASP A 14 -24.04 2.96 7.19
CA ASP A 14 -24.34 1.52 7.17
C ASP A 14 -23.23 0.65 6.54
N ARG A 15 -22.50 -0.14 7.34
CA ARG A 15 -21.39 -1.00 6.85
C ARG A 15 -21.75 -1.78 5.58
N GLU A 16 -23.01 -2.18 5.43
CA GLU A 16 -23.51 -2.82 4.22
C GLU A 16 -23.51 -1.88 3.02
N GLU A 17 -24.02 -0.64 3.13
CA GLU A 17 -23.97 0.36 2.06
C GLU A 17 -22.52 0.65 1.63
N PHE A 18 -21.61 0.78 2.61
CA PHE A 18 -20.18 0.95 2.36
C PHE A 18 -19.60 -0.23 1.56
N VAL A 19 -19.83 -1.46 2.00
CA VAL A 19 -19.36 -2.66 1.28
C VAL A 19 -19.97 -2.74 -0.12
N GLN A 20 -21.25 -2.41 -0.29
CA GLN A 20 -21.91 -2.41 -1.60
C GLN A 20 -21.37 -1.30 -2.52
N TYR A 21 -20.98 -0.15 -1.98
CA TYR A 21 -20.27 0.88 -2.74
C TYR A 21 -18.91 0.36 -3.27
N PHE A 22 -18.10 -0.26 -2.41
CA PHE A 22 -16.83 -0.84 -2.85
C PHE A 22 -17.03 -1.95 -3.88
N ARG A 23 -17.97 -2.88 -3.66
CA ARG A 23 -18.30 -3.95 -4.63
C ARG A 23 -18.66 -3.41 -6.01
N ARG A 24 -19.39 -2.29 -6.08
CA ARG A 24 -19.79 -1.67 -7.36
C ARG A 24 -18.64 -0.96 -8.07
N THR A 25 -17.66 -0.46 -7.34
CA THR A 25 -16.62 0.43 -7.89
C THR A 25 -15.23 -0.22 -7.99
N ILE A 26 -15.02 -1.38 -7.36
CA ILE A 26 -13.68 -2.00 -7.30
C ILE A 26 -13.13 -2.33 -8.69
N ALA A 27 -13.97 -2.83 -9.60
CA ALA A 27 -13.55 -3.16 -10.96
C ALA A 27 -13.04 -1.93 -11.73
N ASP A 28 -13.80 -0.83 -11.69
CA ASP A 28 -13.43 0.43 -12.35
C ASP A 28 -12.16 1.04 -11.73
N ARG A 29 -12.03 0.98 -10.40
CA ARG A 29 -10.84 1.44 -9.67
C ARG A 29 -9.60 0.61 -10.02
N THR A 30 -9.73 -0.73 -10.07
CA THR A 30 -8.65 -1.62 -10.48
C THR A 30 -8.25 -1.37 -11.93
N GLN A 31 -9.20 -1.15 -12.84
CA GLN A 31 -8.90 -0.82 -14.24
C GLN A 31 -8.20 0.53 -14.37
N MET A 32 -8.64 1.54 -13.63
CA MET A 32 -7.98 2.84 -13.57
C MET A 32 -6.52 2.70 -13.09
N PHE A 33 -6.30 1.92 -12.04
CA PHE A 33 -4.97 1.63 -11.53
C PHE A 33 -4.10 0.93 -12.57
N ALA A 34 -4.61 -0.14 -13.21
CA ALA A 34 -3.90 -0.88 -14.24
C ALA A 34 -3.50 0.02 -15.42
N ASN A 35 -4.38 0.95 -15.82
CA ASN A 35 -4.08 1.94 -16.86
C ASN A 35 -2.94 2.88 -16.42
N ALA A 36 -2.95 3.35 -15.18
CA ALA A 36 -1.88 4.21 -14.65
C ALA A 36 -0.52 3.48 -14.63
N VAL A 37 -0.51 2.21 -14.20
CA VAL A 37 0.68 1.35 -14.24
C VAL A 37 1.17 1.16 -15.68
N ALA A 38 0.27 0.86 -16.63
CA ALA A 38 0.62 0.68 -18.04
C ALA A 38 1.18 1.97 -18.68
N LEU A 39 0.76 3.14 -18.20
CA LEU A 39 1.29 4.44 -18.61
C LEU A 39 2.61 4.83 -17.92
N GLY A 40 3.10 4.02 -16.99
CA GLY A 40 4.34 4.29 -16.25
C GLY A 40 4.21 5.40 -15.21
N VAL A 41 2.99 5.67 -14.71
CA VAL A 41 2.79 6.63 -13.63
C VAL A 41 3.51 6.12 -12.37
N PRO A 42 4.33 6.95 -11.68
CA PRO A 42 4.92 6.56 -10.40
C PRO A 42 3.83 6.34 -9.33
N VAL A 43 3.81 5.16 -8.73
CA VAL A 43 2.83 4.79 -7.68
C VAL A 43 3.53 4.49 -6.37
N ILE A 44 3.11 5.10 -5.26
CA ILE A 44 3.55 4.72 -3.90
C ILE A 44 2.64 3.64 -3.29
N HIS A 45 3.16 2.86 -2.35
CA HIS A 45 2.36 1.85 -1.65
C HIS A 45 1.52 2.48 -0.54
N GLY A 46 0.20 2.28 -0.62
CA GLY A 46 -0.76 2.71 0.37
C GLY A 46 -1.99 1.80 0.33
N THR A 47 -2.47 1.40 1.49
CA THR A 47 -3.51 0.37 1.66
C THR A 47 -4.84 0.94 2.13
N ASP A 48 -4.86 2.21 2.52
CA ASP A 48 -5.98 2.84 3.24
C ASP A 48 -6.38 2.06 4.52
N ALA A 49 -5.39 1.41 5.14
CA ALA A 49 -5.61 0.64 6.37
C ALA A 49 -6.00 1.57 7.52
N ILE A 50 -7.29 1.58 7.82
CA ILE A 50 -7.86 2.13 9.05
C ILE A 50 -7.80 1.09 10.16
N ALA A 51 -7.70 1.58 11.40
CA ALA A 51 -7.23 0.81 12.55
C ALA A 51 -7.60 -0.70 12.60
N ASP A 52 -8.79 -1.06 13.06
CA ASP A 52 -9.13 -2.45 13.46
C ASP A 52 -9.14 -3.53 12.32
N LEU A 53 -8.57 -3.24 11.15
CA LEU A 53 -8.46 -4.11 9.97
C LEU A 53 -7.02 -4.61 9.69
N TRP A 54 -6.10 -4.50 10.65
CA TRP A 54 -4.66 -4.64 10.41
C TRP A 54 -4.14 -6.05 10.06
N ASP A 55 -4.76 -7.13 10.54
CA ASP A 55 -4.14 -8.45 10.45
C ASP A 55 -4.07 -8.97 9.00
N GLY A 56 -2.87 -8.96 8.42
CA GLY A 56 -2.54 -9.54 7.11
C GLY A 56 -2.99 -8.72 5.89
N VAL A 57 -3.76 -7.64 6.07
CA VAL A 57 -4.31 -6.85 4.95
C VAL A 57 -3.22 -6.01 4.26
N LEU A 58 -2.21 -5.56 5.01
CA LEU A 58 -1.14 -4.73 4.45
C LEU A 58 -0.32 -5.45 3.39
N ALA A 59 0.09 -6.68 3.68
CA ALA A 59 0.85 -7.47 2.72
C ALA A 59 0.00 -7.95 1.55
N LYS A 60 -1.30 -8.15 1.75
CA LYS A 60 -2.21 -8.60 0.69
C LYS A 60 -2.31 -7.59 -0.47
N GLU A 61 -2.12 -6.31 -0.19
CA GLU A 61 -2.13 -5.26 -1.21
C GLU A 61 -1.04 -5.47 -2.27
N PHE A 62 0.10 -6.09 -1.93
CA PHE A 62 1.12 -6.43 -2.92
C PHE A 62 0.60 -7.41 -3.97
N GLU A 63 -0.10 -8.47 -3.53
CA GLU A 63 -0.70 -9.45 -4.45
C GLU A 63 -1.81 -8.83 -5.31
N VAL A 64 -2.65 -7.97 -4.71
CA VAL A 64 -3.73 -7.28 -5.43
C VAL A 64 -3.16 -6.39 -6.54
N ARG A 65 -2.11 -5.63 -6.24
CA ARG A 65 -1.47 -4.74 -7.23
C ARG A 65 -0.65 -5.50 -8.27
N GLN A 66 -0.04 -6.64 -7.91
CA GLN A 66 0.58 -7.54 -8.88
C GLN A 66 -0.45 -8.08 -9.87
N ALA A 67 -1.60 -8.54 -9.37
CA ALA A 67 -2.71 -9.01 -10.21
C ALA A 67 -3.27 -7.90 -11.13
N ALA A 68 -3.13 -6.64 -10.73
CA ALA A 68 -3.50 -5.47 -11.54
C ALA A 68 -2.40 -5.01 -12.52
N GLY A 69 -1.29 -5.74 -12.63
CA GLY A 69 -0.26 -5.56 -13.66
C GLY A 69 1.00 -4.80 -13.23
N GLN A 70 1.16 -4.48 -11.94
CA GLN A 70 2.40 -3.88 -11.43
C GLN A 70 3.45 -4.97 -11.17
N ASN A 71 4.63 -4.85 -11.78
CA ASN A 71 5.70 -5.85 -11.59
C ASN A 71 6.33 -5.78 -10.19
N GLU A 72 6.97 -6.87 -9.78
CA GLU A 72 7.51 -7.13 -8.44
C GLU A 72 8.56 -6.11 -8.03
N THR A 73 9.46 -5.75 -8.96
CA THR A 73 10.50 -4.74 -8.68
C THR A 73 9.88 -3.37 -8.41
N ASP A 74 8.89 -2.97 -9.21
CA ASP A 74 8.19 -1.70 -9.03
C ASP A 74 7.33 -1.71 -7.77
N LEU A 75 6.72 -2.85 -7.42
CA LEU A 75 5.98 -3.05 -6.18
C LEU A 75 6.87 -2.81 -4.96
N ILE A 76 8.04 -3.47 -4.89
CA ILE A 76 8.98 -3.29 -3.77
C ILE A 76 9.45 -1.85 -3.69
N ARG A 77 9.81 -1.22 -4.82
CA ARG A 77 10.21 0.20 -4.86
C ARG A 77 9.11 1.13 -4.41
N SER A 78 7.85 0.82 -4.76
CA SER A 78 6.69 1.62 -4.34
C SER A 78 6.51 1.64 -2.83
N ALA A 79 6.97 0.62 -2.11
CA ALA A 79 6.88 0.52 -0.66
C ALA A 79 8.17 0.92 0.07
N THR A 80 9.24 1.25 -0.66
CA THR A 80 10.57 1.53 -0.11
C THR A 80 11.05 2.90 -0.58
N THR A 81 11.91 2.95 -1.61
CA THR A 81 12.57 4.17 -2.08
C THR A 81 11.57 5.26 -2.50
N ARG A 82 10.51 4.90 -3.22
CA ARG A 82 9.50 5.87 -3.70
C ARG A 82 8.64 6.43 -2.57
N SER A 83 8.33 5.62 -1.56
CA SER A 83 7.62 6.10 -0.37
C SER A 83 8.51 7.03 0.46
N ALA A 84 9.79 6.69 0.64
CA ALA A 84 10.74 7.58 1.31
C ALA A 84 10.85 8.93 0.60
N GLU A 85 10.94 8.93 -0.74
CA GLU A 85 10.95 10.14 -1.56
C GLU A 85 9.66 10.97 -1.39
N ALA A 86 8.49 10.33 -1.49
CA ALA A 86 7.20 11.00 -1.33
C ALA A 86 7.00 11.61 0.07
N LEU A 87 7.62 11.02 1.09
CA LEU A 87 7.61 11.50 2.48
C LEU A 87 8.75 12.49 2.79
N LEU A 88 9.59 12.83 1.80
CA LEU A 88 10.77 13.70 1.97
C LEU A 88 11.78 13.17 3.00
N LEU A 89 11.90 11.84 3.10
CA LEU A 89 12.86 11.16 3.96
C LEU A 89 14.10 10.76 3.15
N SER A 90 15.28 11.19 3.61
CA SER A 90 16.55 10.97 2.91
C SER A 90 17.45 9.94 3.59
N ASP A 91 17.02 9.39 4.72
CA ASP A 91 17.82 8.54 5.61
C ASP A 91 17.36 7.08 5.65
N ARG A 92 16.35 6.68 4.85
CA ARG A 92 15.77 5.32 4.85
C ARG A 92 15.14 4.94 3.51
N GLY A 93 14.64 3.70 3.44
CA GLY A 93 13.95 3.16 2.26
C GLY A 93 14.87 2.55 1.20
N ASP A 94 16.18 2.46 1.47
CA ASP A 94 17.16 1.80 0.62
C ASP A 94 18.25 1.13 1.48
N LEU A 95 18.90 0.10 0.95
CA LEU A 95 20.02 -0.59 1.62
C LEU A 95 21.33 0.10 1.27
N LYS A 96 21.66 1.18 2.00
CA LYS A 96 22.85 2.01 1.76
C LYS A 96 23.58 2.34 3.07
N ALA A 97 24.90 2.46 3.00
CA ALA A 97 25.69 2.91 4.13
C ALA A 97 25.28 4.32 4.57
N GLY A 98 25.12 4.53 5.88
CA GLY A 98 24.67 5.79 6.47
C GLY A 98 23.15 5.95 6.55
N PHE A 99 22.36 5.02 6.01
CA PHE A 99 20.91 5.00 6.19
C PHE A 99 20.55 4.28 7.51
N LEU A 100 19.36 4.54 8.02
CA LEU A 100 18.80 3.82 9.16
C LEU A 100 18.66 2.33 8.83
N ALA A 101 18.82 1.49 9.85
CA ALA A 101 18.75 0.04 9.75
C ALA A 101 17.29 -0.49 9.77
N ASP A 102 16.42 0.11 8.96
CA ASP A 102 15.02 -0.31 8.78
C ASP A 102 14.98 -1.48 7.77
N ILE A 103 15.22 -2.70 8.25
CA ILE A 103 15.41 -3.90 7.41
C ILE A 103 14.37 -4.97 7.78
N ILE A 104 13.76 -5.59 6.77
CA ILE A 104 12.94 -6.79 6.93
C ILE A 104 13.62 -7.98 6.24
N ALA A 105 13.42 -9.17 6.79
CA ALA A 105 13.78 -10.43 6.15
C ALA A 105 12.52 -11.24 5.85
N VAL A 106 12.51 -11.90 4.69
CA VAL A 106 11.41 -12.75 4.23
C VAL A 106 11.95 -14.12 3.82
N ASP A 107 11.13 -15.14 4.03
CA ASP A 107 11.40 -16.48 3.52
C ASP A 107 11.02 -16.51 2.02
N GLY A 108 11.99 -16.74 1.14
CA GLY A 108 11.79 -16.81 -0.32
C GLY A 108 12.26 -15.56 -1.09
N ASN A 109 12.05 -15.57 -2.41
CA ASN A 109 12.44 -14.46 -3.30
C ASN A 109 11.20 -13.64 -3.72
N PRO A 110 11.01 -12.41 -3.22
CA PRO A 110 9.85 -11.58 -3.56
C PRO A 110 9.82 -11.08 -5.01
N LEU A 111 10.91 -11.27 -5.77
CA LEU A 111 10.94 -11.02 -7.21
C LEU A 111 10.41 -12.19 -8.05
N GLU A 112 10.26 -13.37 -7.44
CA GLU A 112 9.67 -14.56 -8.06
C GLU A 112 8.26 -14.83 -7.54
N ASP A 113 8.03 -14.58 -6.24
CA ASP A 113 6.73 -14.71 -5.59
C ASP A 113 6.51 -13.56 -4.60
N ILE A 114 5.69 -12.58 -4.99
CA ILE A 114 5.42 -11.40 -4.16
C ILE A 114 4.72 -11.76 -2.84
N ALA A 115 4.07 -12.92 -2.75
CA ALA A 115 3.43 -13.38 -1.51
C ALA A 115 4.45 -13.67 -0.40
N ALA A 116 5.74 -13.82 -0.72
CA ALA A 116 6.82 -13.89 0.28
C ALA A 116 6.83 -12.68 1.24
N LEU A 117 6.33 -11.52 0.79
CA LEU A 117 6.19 -10.32 1.62
C LEU A 117 5.08 -10.42 2.69
N ALA A 118 4.24 -11.45 2.68
CA ALA A 118 3.20 -11.64 3.70
C ALA A 118 3.70 -12.30 5.00
N GLY A 119 4.86 -12.97 4.94
CA GLY A 119 5.43 -13.73 6.06
C GLY A 119 6.64 -13.09 6.74
N PHE A 120 6.88 -11.79 6.53
CA PHE A 120 8.10 -11.15 7.05
C PHE A 120 8.17 -11.21 8.58
N ARG A 121 9.36 -11.48 9.09
CA ARG A 121 9.65 -11.46 10.53
C ARG A 121 10.44 -10.19 10.82
N THR A 122 10.10 -9.50 11.89
CA THR A 122 10.99 -8.51 12.50
C THR A 122 11.66 -9.18 13.69
N GLU A 123 12.96 -9.47 13.58
CA GLU A 123 13.74 -9.82 14.77
C GLU A 123 14.01 -8.53 15.55
N GLY A 124 13.50 -8.47 16.78
CA GLY A 124 13.72 -7.39 17.74
C GLY A 124 14.22 -7.96 19.05
#